data_AF-A0AAD6KBL8-F1
#
_entry.id   AF-A0AAD6KBL8-F1
#
_cell.length_a   1.000
_cell.length_b   1.000
_cell.length_c   1.000
_cell.angle_alpha   90.00
_cell.angle_beta   90.00
_cell.angle_gamma   90.00
#
_symmetry.space_group_name_H-M   'P 1'
#
loop_
_entity.id
_entity.type
_entity.pdbx_description
1 polymer ?
#
loop_
_entity_poly.entity_id
_entity_poly.type
_entity_poly.pdbx_seq_one_letter_code
_entity_poly.pdbx_strand_id
1 'polypeptide(L)'
;MEEAATGGRGTVTPFASMFPASEAQKAAKRVEEKIGEKQKELDSIKEFVTENTSLITLVSRLPDELNHDIMVPFGKAAFFPGRLIHTNELMVLLGDGYYAERTAKQTVEILTRRGKALDSQVESLMANMKDLKAEASFFDVTASEAAVGSCGN
;
A
#
# COMPACT_ATOMS: atom_id res chain seq x y z
N MET A 1 53.14 -6.67 -47.58
CA MET A 1 51.99 -7.50 -47.96
C MET A 1 51.56 -8.22 -46.70
N GLU A 2 50.99 -7.49 -45.75
CA GLU A 2 49.58 -7.11 -45.66
C GLU A 2 48.82 -8.21 -44.91
N GLU A 3 48.82 -8.03 -43.59
CA GLU A 3 48.16 -8.86 -42.59
C GLU A 3 46.67 -8.49 -42.60
N ALA A 4 45.85 -9.40 -43.14
CA ALA A 4 44.42 -9.18 -43.32
C ALA A 4 43.68 -9.23 -41.98
N ALA A 5 43.29 -8.07 -41.48
CA ALA A 5 42.39 -7.93 -40.34
C ALA A 5 41.00 -8.51 -40.69
N THR A 6 40.66 -9.67 -40.13
CA THR A 6 39.32 -10.24 -40.20
C THR A 6 38.40 -9.46 -39.25
N GLY A 7 37.61 -8.55 -39.81
CA GLY A 7 36.56 -7.83 -39.09
C GLY A 7 35.55 -8.79 -38.49
N GLY A 8 35.56 -8.91 -37.17
CA GLY A 8 34.57 -9.67 -36.41
C GLY A 8 33.19 -9.03 -36.56
N ARG A 9 32.33 -9.63 -37.40
CA ARG A 9 30.90 -9.30 -37.42
C ARG A 9 30.30 -9.76 -36.10
N GLY A 10 29.92 -8.82 -35.24
CA GLY A 10 29.17 -9.13 -34.02
C GLY A 10 27.90 -9.89 -34.39
N THR A 11 27.78 -11.12 -33.90
CA THR A 11 26.54 -11.89 -34.03
C THR A 11 25.50 -11.29 -33.10
N VAL A 12 24.47 -10.67 -33.67
CA VAL A 12 23.30 -10.21 -32.92
C VAL A 12 22.51 -11.45 -32.54
N THR A 13 22.59 -11.87 -31.29
CA THR A 13 21.72 -12.93 -30.77
C THR A 13 20.28 -12.42 -30.84
N PRO A 14 19.33 -13.17 -31.42
CA PRO A 14 17.92 -12.75 -31.46
C PRO A 14 17.36 -12.60 -30.05
N PHE A 15 16.60 -11.53 -29.80
CA PHE A 15 15.99 -11.24 -28.51
C PHE A 15 15.16 -12.42 -27.96
N ALA A 16 14.45 -13.13 -28.84
CA ALA A 16 13.68 -14.34 -28.53
C ALA A 16 14.52 -15.54 -28.04
N SER A 17 15.83 -15.60 -28.35
CA SER A 17 16.71 -16.66 -27.87
C SER A 17 17.27 -16.41 -26.47
N MET A 18 17.15 -15.19 -25.94
CA MET A 18 17.64 -14.82 -24.61
C MET A 18 16.61 -15.11 -23.50
N PHE A 19 15.33 -15.12 -23.83
CA PHE A 19 14.24 -15.36 -22.88
C PHE A 19 13.21 -16.35 -23.46
N PRO A 20 13.16 -17.60 -22.96
CA PRO A 20 12.10 -18.53 -23.32
C PRO A 20 10.73 -17.94 -22.96
N ALA A 21 9.75 -18.03 -23.87
CA ALA A 21 8.40 -17.49 -23.64
C ALA A 21 7.73 -18.04 -22.37
N SER A 22 8.01 -19.30 -22.00
CA SER A 22 7.49 -19.91 -20.78
C SER A 22 8.07 -19.33 -19.50
N GLU A 23 9.30 -18.81 -19.53
CA GLU A 23 9.95 -18.14 -18.40
C GLU A 23 9.43 -16.71 -18.25
N ALA A 24 9.31 -15.97 -19.35
CA ALA A 24 8.71 -14.64 -19.37
C ALA A 24 7.27 -14.66 -18.86
N GLN A 25 6.47 -15.66 -19.26
CA GLN A 25 5.10 -15.81 -18.77
C GLN A 25 5.02 -16.18 -17.28
N LYS A 26 5.95 -16.99 -16.77
CA LYS A 26 6.05 -17.26 -15.33
C LYS A 26 6.47 -16.02 -14.55
N ALA A 27 7.36 -15.20 -15.10
CA ALA A 27 7.77 -13.93 -14.50
C ALA A 27 6.59 -12.95 -14.42
N ALA A 28 5.84 -12.78 -15.51
CA ALA A 28 4.63 -11.94 -15.55
C ALA A 28 3.63 -12.33 -14.45
N LYS A 29 3.27 -13.62 -14.34
CA LYS A 29 2.36 -14.11 -13.29
C LYS A 29 2.81 -13.80 -11.87
N ARG A 30 4.11 -13.95 -11.58
CA ARG A 30 4.67 -13.63 -10.25
C ARG A 30 4.55 -12.14 -9.92
N VAL A 31 4.71 -11.27 -10.92
CA VAL A 31 4.57 -9.82 -10.73
C VAL A 31 3.10 -9.45 -10.52
N GLU A 32 2.17 -10.07 -11.27
CA GLU A 32 0.73 -9.89 -11.08
C GLU A 32 0.26 -10.29 -9.67
N GLU A 33 0.74 -11.41 -9.14
CA GLU A 33 0.46 -11.86 -7.77
C GLU A 33 0.90 -10.81 -6.74
N LYS A 34 2.13 -10.29 -6.88
CA LYS A 34 2.66 -9.21 -6.03
C LYS A 34 1.84 -7.93 -6.13
N ILE A 35 1.38 -7.56 -7.33
CA ILE A 35 0.49 -6.41 -7.53
C ILE A 35 -0.82 -6.62 -6.76
N GLY A 36 -1.38 -7.84 -6.81
CA GLY A 36 -2.59 -8.19 -6.07
C GLY A 36 -2.42 -8.09 -4.55
N GLU A 37 -1.29 -8.54 -4.02
CA GLU A 37 -0.94 -8.39 -2.59
C GLU A 37 -0.81 -6.92 -2.19
N LYS A 38 -0.07 -6.14 -2.99
CA LYS A 38 0.13 -4.70 -2.76
C LYS A 38 -1.18 -3.90 -2.87
N GLN A 39 -2.10 -4.32 -3.73
CA GLN A 39 -3.42 -3.71 -3.83
C GLN A 39 -4.23 -3.91 -2.54
N LYS A 40 -4.22 -5.13 -1.97
CA LYS A 40 -4.90 -5.39 -0.69
C LYS A 40 -4.32 -4.57 0.44
N GLU A 41 -3.00 -4.47 0.51
CA GLU A 41 -2.30 -3.62 1.49
C GLU A 41 -2.70 -2.14 1.34
N LEU A 42 -2.74 -1.64 0.10
CA LEU A 42 -3.18 -0.27 -0.19
C LEU A 42 -4.62 -0.02 0.29
N ASP A 43 -5.53 -0.96 0.03
CA ASP A 43 -6.94 -0.84 0.40
C ASP A 43 -7.10 -0.79 1.92
N SER A 44 -6.40 -1.65 2.66
CA SER A 44 -6.37 -1.61 4.14
C SER A 44 -5.81 -0.29 4.68
N ILE A 45 -4.75 0.26 4.09
CA ILE A 45 -4.20 1.54 4.56
C ILE A 45 -5.18 2.70 4.27
N LYS A 46 -5.91 2.66 3.16
CA LYS A 46 -6.96 3.66 2.86
C LYS A 46 -8.12 3.59 3.86
N GLU A 47 -8.50 2.39 4.30
CA GLU A 47 -9.46 2.23 5.39
C GLU A 47 -8.94 2.92 6.66
N PHE A 48 -7.68 2.68 7.05
CA PHE A 48 -7.08 3.35 8.20
C PHE A 48 -7.02 4.88 8.07
N VAL A 49 -6.77 5.43 6.88
CA VAL A 49 -6.83 6.88 6.63
C VAL A 49 -8.23 7.42 6.89
N THR A 50 -9.24 6.70 6.41
CA THR A 50 -10.66 7.09 6.56
C THR A 50 -11.09 7.02 8.02
N GLU A 51 -10.72 5.96 8.73
CA GLU A 51 -10.94 5.80 10.17
C GLU A 51 -10.24 6.91 10.97
N ASN A 52 -8.97 7.20 10.67
CA ASN A 52 -8.22 8.26 11.35
C ASN A 52 -8.87 9.64 11.15
N THR A 53 -9.37 9.93 9.95
CA THR A 53 -10.10 11.18 9.66
C THR A 53 -11.42 11.27 10.44
N SER A 54 -12.12 10.14 10.56
CA SER A 54 -13.35 10.04 11.37
C SER A 54 -13.06 10.26 12.84
N LEU A 55 -11.96 9.68 13.36
CA LEU A 55 -11.50 9.88 14.74
C LEU A 55 -11.13 11.34 15.02
N ILE A 56 -10.42 12.01 14.09
CA ILE A 56 -10.10 13.44 14.23
C ILE A 56 -11.39 14.26 14.38
N THR A 57 -12.38 14.00 13.52
CA THR A 57 -13.66 14.72 13.54
C THR A 57 -14.39 14.48 14.86
N LEU A 58 -14.47 13.22 15.31
CA LEU A 58 -15.13 12.87 16.58
C LEU A 58 -14.44 13.53 17.77
N VAL A 59 -13.12 13.35 17.89
CA VAL A 59 -12.33 13.88 19.01
C VAL A 59 -12.37 15.41 19.04
N SER A 60 -12.43 16.07 17.89
CA SER A 60 -12.56 17.53 17.84
C SER A 60 -13.90 18.04 18.40
N ARG A 61 -14.96 17.24 18.32
CA ARG A 61 -16.32 17.61 18.76
C ARG A 61 -16.69 17.14 20.16
N LEU A 62 -16.01 16.11 20.68
CA LEU A 62 -16.28 15.61 22.03
C LEU A 62 -16.30 16.71 23.11
N PRO A 63 -15.36 17.68 23.11
CA PRO A 63 -15.34 18.76 24.10
C PRO A 63 -16.44 19.82 23.94
N ASP A 64 -17.22 19.79 22.85
CA ASP A 64 -18.29 20.77 22.62
C ASP A 64 -19.42 20.66 23.66
N GLU A 65 -19.57 19.47 24.26
CA GLU A 65 -20.48 19.22 25.36
C GLU A 65 -19.73 18.65 26.58
N LEU A 66 -20.18 19.04 27.77
CA LEU A 66 -19.62 18.52 29.03
C LEU A 66 -19.89 17.02 29.21
N ASN A 67 -20.97 16.53 28.61
CA ASN A 67 -21.34 15.13 28.70
C ASN A 67 -22.15 14.67 27.49
N HIS A 68 -22.03 13.39 27.15
CA HIS A 68 -22.76 12.75 26.05
C HIS A 68 -23.43 11.48 26.57
N ASP A 69 -24.74 11.35 26.42
CA ASP A 69 -25.43 10.08 26.69
C ASP A 69 -25.15 9.09 25.55
N ILE A 70 -24.66 7.89 25.88
CA ILE A 70 -24.21 6.89 24.91
C ILE A 70 -24.71 5.49 25.26
N MET A 71 -24.76 4.61 24.26
CA MET A 71 -24.97 3.17 24.45
C MET A 71 -23.62 2.46 24.41
N VAL A 72 -23.15 2.00 25.57
CA VAL A 72 -21.86 1.31 25.70
C VAL A 72 -22.04 -0.15 25.26
N PRO A 73 -21.30 -0.62 24.25
CA PRO A 73 -21.38 -2.02 23.82
C PRO A 73 -20.84 -2.95 24.92
N PHE A 74 -21.58 -4.02 25.18
CA PHE A 74 -21.20 -5.08 26.12
C PHE A 74 -21.29 -6.45 25.44
N GLY A 75 -20.14 -6.92 24.95
CA GLY A 75 -20.07 -8.13 24.16
C GLY A 75 -20.66 -7.96 22.75
N LYS A 76 -21.12 -9.06 22.13
CA LYS A 76 -21.50 -9.09 20.71
C LYS A 76 -22.90 -8.55 20.39
N ALA A 77 -23.81 -8.50 21.38
CA ALA A 77 -25.24 -8.26 21.11
C ALA A 77 -25.96 -7.42 22.17
N ALA A 78 -25.26 -6.89 23.19
CA ALA A 78 -25.88 -6.12 24.25
C ALA A 78 -25.25 -4.72 24.35
N PHE A 79 -26.05 -3.76 24.83
CA PHE A 79 -25.65 -2.38 25.06
C PHE A 79 -26.21 -1.88 26.39
N PHE A 80 -25.41 -1.13 27.15
CA PHE A 80 -25.84 -0.46 28.37
C PHE A 80 -25.97 1.05 28.16
N PRO A 81 -27.00 1.70 28.70
CA PRO A 81 -27.03 3.16 28.74
C PRO A 81 -25.91 3.68 29.64
N GLY A 82 -25.18 4.68 29.17
CA GLY A 82 -24.08 5.31 29.88
C GLY A 82 -23.90 6.77 29.47
N ARG A 83 -22.91 7.43 30.07
CA ARG A 83 -22.62 8.85 29.82
C ARG A 83 -21.12 9.10 29.83
N LEU A 84 -20.62 9.83 28.83
CA LEU A 84 -19.27 10.41 28.84
C LEU A 84 -19.27 11.68 29.67
N ILE A 85 -18.29 11.87 30.57
CA ILE A 85 -18.23 13.04 31.48
C ILE A 85 -16.89 13.81 31.42
N HIS A 86 -15.80 13.15 31.02
CA HIS A 86 -14.48 13.77 30.86
C HIS A 86 -14.15 13.82 29.37
N THR A 87 -14.97 14.55 28.62
CA THR A 87 -14.98 14.55 27.15
C THR A 87 -13.72 15.14 26.53
N ASN A 88 -12.94 15.90 27.31
CA ASN A 88 -11.65 16.44 26.91
C ASN A 88 -10.46 15.57 27.36
N GLU A 89 -10.65 14.49 28.11
CA GLU A 89 -9.57 13.63 28.61
C GLU A 89 -9.64 12.27 27.91
N LEU A 90 -8.57 11.92 27.20
CA LEU A 90 -8.51 10.72 26.37
C LEU A 90 -7.26 9.91 26.70
N MET A 91 -7.43 8.61 26.86
CA MET A 91 -6.32 7.67 26.98
C MET A 91 -5.84 7.29 25.57
N VAL A 92 -4.63 7.72 25.21
CA VAL A 92 -4.07 7.54 23.87
C VAL A 92 -2.90 6.57 23.91
N LEU A 93 -2.93 5.54 23.06
CA LEU A 93 -1.77 4.66 22.81
C LEU A 93 -0.67 5.47 22.12
N LEU A 94 0.54 5.51 22.68
CA LEU A 94 1.70 6.19 22.08
C LEU A 94 2.58 5.24 21.26
N GLY A 95 2.58 3.94 21.60
CA GLY A 95 3.40 2.88 21.00
C GLY A 95 3.79 1.84 22.04
N ASP A 96 4.14 0.63 21.62
CA ASP A 96 4.66 -0.46 22.49
C ASP A 96 3.85 -0.73 23.77
N GLY A 97 2.52 -0.57 23.70
CA GLY A 97 1.63 -0.75 24.84
C GLY A 97 1.64 0.38 25.86
N TYR A 98 2.36 1.47 25.63
CA TYR A 98 2.34 2.66 26.49
C TYR A 98 1.15 3.56 26.16
N TYR A 99 0.36 3.85 27.19
CA TYR A 99 -0.77 4.77 27.13
C TYR A 99 -0.48 6.02 27.93
N ALA A 100 -1.01 7.16 27.48
CA ALA A 100 -0.96 8.40 28.22
C ALA A 100 -2.28 9.15 28.10
N GLU A 101 -2.67 9.83 29.19
CA GLU A 101 -3.76 10.80 29.16
C GLU A 101 -3.36 12.03 28.35
N ARG A 102 -4.24 12.42 27.44
CA ARG A 102 -4.07 13.56 26.55
C ARG A 102 -5.37 14.33 26.46
N THR A 103 -5.24 15.63 26.24
CA THR A 103 -6.41 16.45 25.93
C THR A 103 -6.98 16.08 24.56
N ALA A 104 -8.24 16.41 24.28
CA ALA A 104 -8.81 16.24 22.95
C ALA A 104 -7.98 16.96 21.88
N LYS A 105 -7.53 18.19 22.18
CA LYS A 105 -6.62 18.95 21.31
C LYS A 105 -5.32 18.21 21.02
N GLN A 106 -4.62 17.74 22.04
CA GLN A 106 -3.37 16.99 21.87
C GLN A 106 -3.59 15.68 21.10
N THR A 107 -4.74 15.05 21.31
CA THR A 107 -5.11 13.82 20.60
C THR A 107 -5.32 14.07 19.10
N VAL A 108 -5.98 15.18 18.74
CA VAL A 108 -6.11 15.62 17.33
C VAL A 108 -4.73 15.85 16.73
N GLU A 109 -3.78 16.48 17.43
CA GLU A 109 -2.42 16.70 16.94
C GLU A 109 -1.69 15.36 16.66
N ILE A 110 -1.83 14.38 17.56
CA ILE A 110 -1.28 13.03 17.41
C ILE A 110 -1.90 12.33 16.19
N LEU A 111 -3.23 12.33 16.07
CA LEU A 111 -3.95 11.72 14.95
C LEU A 111 -3.62 12.40 13.62
N THR A 112 -3.43 13.72 13.62
CA THR A 112 -3.01 14.49 12.43
C THR A 112 -1.62 14.04 11.97
N ARG A 113 -0.67 13.87 12.89
CA ARG A 113 0.67 13.36 12.56
C ARG A 113 0.62 11.93 12.03
N ARG A 114 -0.25 11.08 12.60
CA ARG A 114 -0.48 9.71 12.11
C ARG A 114 -1.08 9.70 10.71
N GLY A 115 -2.05 10.57 10.44
CA GLY A 115 -2.64 10.75 9.11
C GLY A 115 -1.57 11.02 8.06
N LYS A 116 -0.67 11.98 8.30
CA LYS A 116 0.45 12.26 7.40
C LYS A 116 1.35 11.04 7.15
N ALA A 117 1.62 10.24 8.18
CA ALA A 117 2.42 9.02 8.04
C ALA A 117 1.68 7.94 7.22
N LEU A 118 0.36 7.85 7.32
CA LEU A 118 -0.46 6.98 6.48
C LEU A 118 -0.48 7.48 5.03
N ASP A 119 -0.62 8.78 4.81
CA ASP A 119 -0.60 9.38 3.47
C ASP A 119 0.74 9.07 2.77
N SER A 120 1.86 9.25 3.46
CA SER A 120 3.19 8.88 2.92
C SER A 120 3.32 7.38 2.61
N GLN A 121 2.67 6.52 3.40
CA GLN A 121 2.64 5.07 3.12
C GLN A 121 1.81 4.76 1.87
N VAL A 122 0.66 5.41 1.70
CA VAL A 122 -0.18 5.29 0.49
C VAL A 122 0.62 5.73 -0.74
N GLU A 123 1.27 6.89 -0.69
CA GLU A 123 2.10 7.39 -1.80
C GLU A 123 3.21 6.42 -2.18
N SER A 124 3.95 5.92 -1.17
CA SER A 124 5.01 4.92 -1.37
C SER A 124 4.50 3.62 -2.00
N LEU A 125 3.38 3.08 -1.52
CA LEU A 125 2.78 1.88 -2.09
C LEU A 125 2.27 2.10 -3.51
N MET A 126 1.65 3.25 -3.79
CA MET A 126 1.20 3.58 -5.15
C MET A 126 2.38 3.69 -6.13
N ALA A 127 3.51 4.27 -5.70
CA ALA A 127 4.74 4.32 -6.50
C ALA A 127 5.27 2.91 -6.77
N ASN A 128 5.41 2.08 -5.72
CA ASN A 128 5.85 0.68 -5.87
C ASN A 128 4.94 -0.12 -6.81
N MET A 129 3.62 0.05 -6.71
CA MET A 129 2.67 -0.59 -7.61
C MET A 129 2.79 -0.13 -9.06
N LYS A 130 3.10 1.16 -9.28
CA LYS A 130 3.33 1.70 -10.62
C LYS A 130 4.56 1.04 -11.27
N ASP A 131 5.63 0.89 -10.49
CA ASP A 131 6.87 0.25 -10.96
C ASP A 131 6.64 -1.24 -11.28
N LEU A 132 5.93 -1.96 -10.40
CA LEU A 132 5.56 -3.36 -10.64
C LEU A 132 4.65 -3.52 -11.87
N LYS A 133 3.73 -2.58 -12.13
CA LYS A 133 2.89 -2.59 -13.34
C LYS A 133 3.72 -2.39 -14.60
N ALA A 134 4.73 -1.52 -14.55
CA ALA A 134 5.66 -1.35 -15.67
C ALA A 134 6.47 -2.63 -15.90
N GLU A 135 6.96 -3.27 -14.84
CA GLU A 135 7.66 -4.56 -14.90
C GLU A 135 6.78 -5.67 -15.50
N ALA A 136 5.52 -5.78 -15.08
CA ALA A 136 4.57 -6.75 -15.65
C ALA A 136 4.36 -6.53 -17.16
N SER A 137 4.14 -5.28 -17.57
CA SER A 137 3.96 -4.94 -18.99
C SER A 137 5.19 -5.28 -19.84
N PHE A 138 6.39 -5.14 -19.27
CA PHE A 138 7.63 -5.53 -19.93
C PHE A 138 7.71 -7.05 -20.15
N PHE A 139 7.36 -7.85 -19.13
CA PHE A 139 7.35 -9.31 -19.26
C PHE A 139 6.28 -9.82 -20.24
N ASP A 140 5.11 -9.18 -20.30
CA ASP A 140 4.05 -9.55 -21.25
C ASP A 140 4.45 -9.28 -22.71
N VAL A 141 5.09 -8.12 -22.96
CA VAL A 141 5.63 -7.80 -24.29
C VAL A 141 6.73 -8.79 -24.66
N THR A 142 7.65 -9.07 -23.74
CA THR A 142 8.75 -10.03 -23.95
C THR A 142 8.23 -11.44 -24.26
N ALA A 143 7.20 -11.90 -23.53
CA ALA A 143 6.58 -13.20 -23.77
C ALA A 143 5.91 -13.28 -25.15
N SER A 144 5.26 -12.20 -25.58
CA SER A 144 4.59 -12.11 -26.88
C SER A 144 5.59 -12.12 -28.04
N GLU A 145 6.69 -11.36 -27.93
CA GLU A 145 7.74 -11.31 -28.94
C GLU A 145 8.51 -12.62 -29.06
N ALA A 146 8.81 -13.28 -27.93
CA ALA A 146 9.47 -14.59 -27.91
C ALA A 146 8.60 -15.70 -28.54
N ALA A 147 7.27 -15.61 -28.41
CA ALA A 147 6.34 -16.54 -29.04
C ALA A 147 6.27 -16.38 -30.58
N VAL A 148 6.32 -15.13 -31.07
CA VAL A 148 6.30 -14.83 -32.51
C VAL A 148 7.62 -15.23 -33.18
N GLY A 149 8.76 -15.01 -32.53
CA GLY A 149 10.08 -15.41 -33.03
C GLY A 149 10.28 -16.93 -33.17
N SER A 150 9.50 -17.74 -32.45
CA SER A 150 9.52 -19.20 -32.55
C SER A 150 8.72 -19.76 -33.74
N CYS A 151 7.81 -18.99 -34.34
CA CYS A 151 6.96 -19.45 -35.45
C CYS A 151 7.51 -19.10 -36.84
N GLY A 152 8.62 -18.37 -36.92
CA GLY A 152 9.27 -17.96 -38.17
C GLY A 152 10.62 -18.63 -38.37
N ASN A 153 10.64 -19.95 -38.60
CA ASN A 153 11.75 -20.65 -39.25
C ASN A 153 11.27 -21.96 -39.87
#